data_AF-A0A9W9JPZ3-F1
#
_entry.id   AF-A0A9W9JPZ3-F1
#
_cell.length_a   1.000
_cell.length_b   1.000
_cell.length_c   1.000
_cell.angle_alpha   90.00
_cell.angle_beta   90.00
_cell.angle_gamma   90.00
#
_symmetry.space_group_name_H-M   'P 1'
#
loop_
_entity.id
_entity.type
_entity.pdbx_description
1 polymer ?
#
loop_
_entity_poly.entity_id
_entity_poly.type
_entity_poly.pdbx_seq_one_letter_code
_entity_poly.pdbx_strand_id
1 'polypeptide(L)'
;MLFLTLFTQVLLYSNRSSKISLVARYTSFLLVSIIPLISDAILTIDDEPRRMLSAAFYALHSMIIYPILTAIGVWGIYRQAREIWTVPFPNALSLKGLAMQAIVFMLVSVTWIWSLPFPYEKFSRRDLNWASLSVWYGVIGWIISDSFVFAVGQAGLLLLALYRSSSKASIQRGSETEPLLGHQTGE
;
A
#
# COMPACT_ATOMS: atom_id res chain seq x y z
N MET A 1 -5.13 -7.93 10.72
CA MET A 1 -6.13 -7.11 11.44
C MET A 1 -6.34 -5.73 10.82
N LEU A 2 -5.29 -4.93 10.56
CA LEU A 2 -5.43 -3.58 9.96
C LEU A 2 -6.15 -3.54 8.59
N PHE A 3 -5.87 -4.49 7.70
CA PHE A 3 -6.56 -4.59 6.40
C PHE A 3 -8.04 -4.93 6.52
N LEU A 4 -8.40 -5.77 7.50
CA LEU A 4 -9.78 -6.15 7.77
C LEU A 4 -10.55 -4.92 8.31
N THR A 5 -9.93 -4.13 9.20
CA THR A 5 -10.56 -2.92 9.75
C THR A 5 -10.77 -1.83 8.71
N LEU A 6 -9.79 -1.62 7.81
CA LEU A 6 -9.93 -0.68 6.70
C LEU A 6 -11.01 -1.15 5.71
N PHE A 7 -11.06 -2.45 5.42
CA PHE A 7 -12.12 -3.05 4.60
C PHE A 7 -13.51 -2.86 5.25
N THR A 8 -13.65 -3.08 6.55
CA THR A 8 -14.90 -2.84 7.30
C THR A 8 -15.31 -1.37 7.23
N GLN A 9 -14.39 -0.43 7.39
CA GLN A 9 -14.69 1.00 7.25
C GLN A 9 -15.17 1.35 5.84
N VAL A 10 -14.51 0.85 4.80
CA VAL A 10 -14.95 1.03 3.41
C VAL A 10 -16.35 0.42 3.20
N LEU A 11 -16.62 -0.74 3.79
CA LEU A 11 -17.92 -1.40 3.71
C LEU A 11 -19.04 -0.60 4.39
N LEU A 12 -18.75 0.07 5.51
CA LEU A 12 -19.72 0.86 6.24
C LEU A 12 -20.20 2.06 5.42
N TYR A 13 -19.28 2.76 4.75
CA TYR A 13 -19.56 3.97 3.96
C TYR A 13 -19.93 3.73 2.49
N SER A 14 -19.89 2.49 1.99
CA SER A 14 -20.23 2.19 0.59
C SER A 14 -21.75 2.11 0.34
N ASN A 15 -22.18 2.23 -0.91
CA ASN A 15 -23.59 2.09 -1.28
C ASN A 15 -24.01 0.59 -1.34
N ARG A 16 -25.31 0.25 -1.22
CA ARG A 16 -25.75 -1.16 -1.00
C ARG A 16 -25.26 -2.15 -2.07
N SER A 17 -25.25 -1.76 -3.34
CA SER A 17 -24.78 -2.59 -4.47
C SER A 17 -23.25 -2.75 -4.47
N SER A 18 -22.50 -1.69 -4.17
CA SER A 18 -21.04 -1.75 -4.08
C SER A 18 -20.57 -2.53 -2.85
N LYS A 19 -21.33 -2.54 -1.74
CA LYS A 19 -21.06 -3.39 -0.57
C LYS A 19 -21.04 -4.87 -0.94
N ILE A 20 -22.05 -5.37 -1.66
CA ILE A 20 -22.12 -6.79 -2.04
C ILE A 20 -20.93 -7.17 -2.94
N SER A 21 -20.59 -6.32 -3.92
CA SER A 21 -19.43 -6.56 -4.78
C SER A 21 -18.11 -6.54 -4.01
N LEU A 22 -17.95 -5.61 -3.06
CA LEU A 22 -16.77 -5.52 -2.19
C LEU A 22 -16.64 -6.74 -1.27
N VAL A 23 -17.73 -7.16 -0.61
CA VAL A 23 -17.75 -8.39 0.20
C VAL A 23 -17.40 -9.58 -0.67
N ALA A 24 -18.03 -9.75 -1.82
CA ALA A 24 -17.76 -10.89 -2.70
C ALA A 24 -16.28 -10.97 -3.10
N ARG A 25 -15.67 -9.85 -3.54
CA ARG A 25 -14.24 -9.81 -3.90
C ARG A 25 -13.33 -10.13 -2.73
N TYR A 26 -13.63 -9.57 -1.55
CA TYR A 26 -12.83 -9.81 -0.35
C TYR A 26 -12.97 -11.24 0.18
N THR A 27 -14.18 -11.79 0.15
CA THR A 27 -14.44 -13.19 0.49
C THR A 27 -13.72 -14.13 -0.46
N SER A 28 -13.73 -13.87 -1.78
CA SER A 28 -12.97 -14.67 -2.74
C SER A 28 -11.47 -14.63 -2.45
N PHE A 29 -10.93 -13.45 -2.14
CA PHE A 29 -9.52 -13.32 -1.75
C PHE A 29 -9.20 -14.10 -0.47
N LEU A 30 -10.07 -14.03 0.54
CA LEU A 30 -9.93 -14.78 1.79
C LEU A 30 -9.98 -16.29 1.55
N LEU A 31 -10.90 -16.77 0.71
CA LEU A 31 -11.01 -18.19 0.38
C LEU A 31 -9.73 -18.70 -0.27
N VAL A 32 -9.18 -17.97 -1.25
CA VAL A 32 -7.89 -18.33 -1.88
C VAL A 32 -6.76 -18.42 -0.85
N SER A 33 -6.78 -17.57 0.17
CA SER A 33 -5.75 -17.54 1.22
C SER A 33 -5.96 -18.62 2.31
N ILE A 34 -7.21 -18.97 2.62
CA ILE A 34 -7.57 -19.89 3.72
C ILE A 34 -7.59 -21.34 3.26
N ILE A 35 -7.97 -21.61 2.00
CA ILE A 35 -8.01 -22.98 1.45
C ILE A 35 -6.71 -23.75 1.70
N PRO A 36 -5.50 -23.24 1.41
CA PRO A 36 -4.27 -23.97 1.72
C PRO A 36 -4.09 -24.30 3.21
N LEU A 37 -4.53 -23.41 4.10
CA LEU A 37 -4.45 -23.61 5.55
C LEU A 37 -5.42 -24.70 6.02
N ILE A 38 -6.63 -24.72 5.47
CA ILE A 38 -7.64 -25.75 5.75
C ILE A 38 -7.21 -27.09 5.16
N SER A 39 -6.67 -27.09 3.93
CA SER A 39 -6.13 -28.29 3.30
C SER A 39 -5.00 -28.87 4.15
N ASP A 40 -4.06 -28.06 4.65
CA ASP A 40 -2.98 -28.54 5.51
C ASP A 40 -3.48 -29.09 6.86
N ALA A 41 -4.53 -28.50 7.42
CA ALA A 41 -5.09 -28.91 8.71
C ALA A 41 -5.95 -30.19 8.65
N ILE A 42 -6.66 -30.41 7.53
CA ILE A 42 -7.58 -31.55 7.36
C ILE A 42 -6.88 -32.75 6.73
N LEU A 43 -5.93 -32.52 5.82
CA LEU A 43 -5.29 -33.57 5.06
C LEU A 43 -4.09 -34.10 5.84
N THR A 44 -4.31 -35.14 6.65
CA THR A 44 -3.27 -36.08 7.13
C THR A 44 -2.75 -36.93 5.97
N ILE A 45 -2.35 -36.30 4.87
CA ILE A 45 -1.78 -36.95 3.70
C ILE A 45 -0.26 -37.11 3.95
N ASP A 46 0.31 -38.23 3.51
CA ASP A 46 1.75 -38.50 3.46
C ASP A 46 2.58 -37.28 3.00
N ASP A 47 3.81 -37.17 3.52
CA ASP A 47 4.65 -35.98 3.43
C ASP A 47 4.90 -35.45 1.99
N GLU A 48 4.93 -36.32 0.98
CA GLU A 48 5.26 -35.97 -0.42
C GLU A 48 4.16 -35.14 -1.11
N PRO A 49 2.92 -35.65 -1.28
CA PRO A 49 1.81 -34.90 -1.85
C PRO A 49 1.48 -33.61 -1.09
N ARG A 50 1.65 -33.61 0.25
CA ARG A 50 1.52 -32.40 1.07
C ARG A 50 2.55 -31.35 0.67
N ARG A 51 3.83 -31.73 0.60
CA ARG A 51 4.93 -30.83 0.19
C ARG A 51 4.73 -30.26 -1.21
N MET A 52 4.27 -31.08 -2.15
CA MET A 52 3.97 -30.63 -3.51
C MET A 52 2.83 -29.61 -3.55
N LEU A 53 1.75 -29.85 -2.81
CA LEU A 53 0.62 -28.92 -2.71
C LEU A 53 1.05 -27.59 -2.08
N SER A 54 1.78 -27.62 -0.97
CA SER A 54 2.32 -26.42 -0.31
C SER A 54 3.26 -25.64 -1.24
N ALA A 55 4.12 -26.33 -1.98
CA ALA A 55 5.01 -25.70 -2.95
C ALA A 55 4.24 -25.03 -4.11
N ALA A 56 3.20 -25.69 -4.63
CA ALA A 56 2.34 -25.13 -5.66
C ALA A 56 1.58 -23.88 -5.17
N PHE A 57 1.04 -23.91 -3.95
CA PHE A 57 0.39 -22.76 -3.34
C PHE A 57 1.36 -21.59 -3.11
N TYR A 58 2.55 -21.88 -2.59
CA TYR A 58 3.59 -20.88 -2.42
C TYR A 58 4.00 -20.26 -3.77
N ALA A 59 4.19 -21.08 -4.81
CA ALA A 59 4.51 -20.60 -6.16
C ALA A 59 3.39 -19.70 -6.71
N LEU A 60 2.12 -20.11 -6.58
CA LEU A 60 0.98 -19.31 -7.02
C LEU A 60 0.89 -17.96 -6.29
N HIS A 61 1.07 -17.95 -4.97
CA HIS A 61 1.02 -16.71 -4.20
C HIS A 61 2.18 -15.78 -4.53
N SER A 62 3.41 -16.33 -4.55
CA SER A 62 4.63 -15.55 -4.80
C SER A 62 4.75 -15.04 -6.23
N MET A 63 4.35 -15.83 -7.23
CA MET A 63 4.49 -15.44 -8.64
C MET A 63 3.33 -14.62 -9.17
N ILE A 64 2.12 -14.79 -8.62
CA ILE A 64 0.90 -14.18 -9.19
C ILE A 64 0.26 -13.21 -8.19
N ILE A 65 -0.09 -13.68 -7.00
CA ILE A 65 -0.91 -12.89 -6.07
C ILE A 65 -0.14 -11.68 -5.55
N TYR A 66 1.08 -11.86 -5.02
CA TYR A 66 1.83 -10.74 -4.43
C TYR A 66 2.15 -9.65 -5.46
N PRO A 67 2.64 -9.96 -6.68
CA PRO A 67 2.85 -8.94 -7.70
C PRO A 67 1.58 -8.18 -8.09
N ILE A 68 0.42 -8.87 -8.19
CA ILE A 68 -0.87 -8.23 -8.48
C ILE A 68 -1.26 -7.27 -7.35
N LEU A 69 -1.12 -7.68 -6.09
CA LEU A 69 -1.45 -6.83 -4.94
C LEU A 69 -0.57 -5.58 -4.90
N THR A 70 0.74 -5.74 -5.09
CA THR A 70 1.67 -4.60 -5.18
C THR A 70 1.31 -3.69 -6.36
N ALA A 71 0.98 -4.24 -7.53
CA ALA A 71 0.56 -3.46 -8.69
C ALA A 71 -0.72 -2.65 -8.44
N ILE A 72 -1.73 -3.26 -7.77
CA ILE A 72 -2.95 -2.55 -7.34
C ILE A 72 -2.60 -1.44 -6.36
N GLY A 73 -1.68 -1.68 -5.43
CA GLY A 73 -1.17 -0.70 -4.48
C GLY A 73 -0.55 0.51 -5.16
N VAL A 74 0.40 0.27 -6.06
CA VAL A 74 1.07 1.30 -6.87
C VAL A 74 0.05 2.06 -7.72
N TRP A 75 -0.91 1.37 -8.32
CA TRP A 75 -2.00 2.00 -9.06
C TRP A 75 -2.86 2.91 -8.18
N GLY A 76 -3.15 2.49 -6.95
CA GLY A 76 -3.82 3.31 -5.94
C GLY A 76 -3.07 4.59 -5.62
N ILE A 77 -1.76 4.49 -5.40
CA ILE A 77 -0.87 5.66 -5.18
C ILE A 77 -0.91 6.59 -6.40
N TYR A 78 -0.82 6.05 -7.61
CA TYR A 78 -0.89 6.84 -8.84
C TYR A 78 -2.24 7.58 -8.97
N ARG A 79 -3.35 6.89 -8.71
CA ARG A 79 -4.70 7.49 -8.72
C ARG A 79 -4.81 8.61 -7.69
N GLN A 80 -4.27 8.42 -6.49
CA GLN A 80 -4.26 9.42 -5.43
C GLN A 80 -3.39 10.63 -5.79
N ALA A 81 -2.22 10.40 -6.41
CA ALA A 81 -1.36 11.47 -6.93
C ALA A 81 -2.09 12.29 -8.00
N ARG A 82 -2.73 11.62 -8.96
CA ARG A 82 -3.52 12.27 -10.01
C ARG A 82 -4.64 13.12 -9.41
N GLU A 83 -5.35 12.62 -8.41
CA GLU A 83 -6.41 13.36 -7.72
C GLU A 83 -5.87 14.64 -7.05
N ILE A 84 -4.69 14.58 -6.41
CA ILE A 84 -4.02 15.75 -5.82
C ILE A 84 -3.69 16.79 -6.89
N TRP A 85 -3.34 16.36 -8.10
CA TRP A 85 -3.08 17.26 -9.23
C TRP A 85 -4.34 17.88 -9.82
N THR A 86 -5.41 17.09 -9.99
CA THR A 86 -6.60 17.53 -10.72
C THR A 86 -7.58 18.32 -9.86
N VAL A 87 -7.72 18.01 -8.57
CA VAL A 87 -8.73 18.63 -7.71
C VAL A 87 -8.18 19.91 -7.05
N PRO A 88 -8.92 21.04 -7.04
CA PRO A 88 -8.53 22.25 -6.34
C PRO A 88 -8.40 22.03 -4.83
N PHE A 89 -7.37 22.62 -4.21
CA PHE A 89 -7.30 22.70 -2.74
C PHE A 89 -8.30 23.73 -2.18
N PRO A 90 -8.91 23.49 -1.01
CA PRO A 90 -8.70 22.34 -0.11
C PRO A 90 -9.35 21.05 -0.63
N ASN A 91 -8.57 19.97 -0.73
CA ASN A 91 -9.02 18.68 -1.23
C ASN A 91 -9.40 17.76 -0.04
N ALA A 92 -10.22 16.72 -0.27
CA ALA A 92 -10.65 15.78 0.78
C ALA A 92 -9.52 14.90 1.36
N LEU A 93 -8.28 15.12 0.93
CA LEU A 93 -7.12 14.34 1.33
C LEU A 93 -6.62 14.76 2.73
N SER A 94 -6.65 13.82 3.68
CA SER A 94 -6.11 14.05 5.02
C SER A 94 -4.58 13.96 5.02
N LEU A 95 -3.88 15.09 5.10
CA LEU A 95 -2.42 15.15 5.25
C LEU A 95 -1.93 14.37 6.47
N LYS A 96 -2.65 14.48 7.59
CA LYS A 96 -2.35 13.73 8.82
C LYS A 96 -2.49 12.23 8.58
N GLY A 97 -3.51 11.80 7.83
CA GLY A 97 -3.71 10.40 7.46
C GLY A 97 -2.54 9.85 6.64
N LEU A 98 -2.09 10.60 5.64
CA LEU A 98 -0.96 10.24 4.78
C LEU A 98 0.36 10.13 5.57
N ALA A 99 0.62 11.09 6.45
CA ALA A 99 1.79 11.08 7.32
C ALA A 99 1.78 9.85 8.26
N MET A 100 0.62 9.56 8.89
CA MET A 100 0.47 8.38 9.74
C MET A 100 0.66 7.09 8.95
N GLN A 101 0.10 6.99 7.74
CA GLN A 101 0.28 5.81 6.88
C GLN A 101 1.76 5.61 6.52
N ALA A 102 2.45 6.67 6.10
CA ALA A 102 3.88 6.60 5.77
C ALA A 102 4.72 6.11 6.96
N ILE A 103 4.48 6.67 8.16
CA ILE A 103 5.17 6.27 9.38
C ILE A 103 4.87 4.81 9.73
N VAL A 104 3.59 4.42 9.74
CA VAL A 104 3.18 3.05 10.09
C VAL A 104 3.78 2.05 9.11
N PHE A 105 3.69 2.29 7.81
CA PHE A 105 4.25 1.37 6.82
C PHE A 105 5.78 1.29 6.90
N MET A 106 6.46 2.41 7.19
CA MET A 106 7.91 2.41 7.39
C MET A 106 8.29 1.59 8.63
N LEU A 107 7.61 1.81 9.76
CA LEU A 107 7.84 1.07 10.99
C LEU A 107 7.55 -0.43 10.79
N VAL A 108 6.49 -0.78 10.08
CA VAL A 108 6.16 -2.17 9.73
C VAL A 108 7.29 -2.79 8.90
N SER A 109 7.72 -2.14 7.82
CA SER A 109 8.81 -2.62 6.96
C SER A 109 10.08 -2.89 7.77
N VAL A 110 10.46 -1.94 8.62
CA VAL A 110 11.65 -2.01 9.47
C VAL A 110 11.51 -3.11 10.53
N THR A 111 10.39 -3.17 11.25
CA THR A 111 10.12 -4.19 12.29
C THR A 111 10.17 -5.61 11.74
N TRP A 112 9.71 -5.79 10.50
CA TRP A 112 9.62 -7.11 9.86
C TRP A 112 10.99 -7.69 9.51
N ILE A 113 12.02 -6.86 9.35
CA ILE A 113 13.41 -7.31 9.17
C ILE A 113 13.88 -8.16 10.36
N TRP A 114 13.46 -7.81 11.59
CA TRP A 114 13.85 -8.56 12.79
C TRP A 114 12.82 -9.58 13.24
N SER A 115 11.55 -9.40 12.85
CA SER A 115 10.45 -10.26 13.32
C SER A 115 10.29 -11.54 12.48
N LEU A 116 10.72 -11.52 11.22
CA LEU A 116 10.59 -12.67 10.33
C LEU A 116 11.82 -13.59 10.45
N PRO A 117 11.61 -14.89 10.73
CA PRO A 117 12.71 -15.85 10.83
C PRO A 117 13.32 -16.07 9.44
N PHE A 118 14.50 -15.51 9.23
CA PHE A 118 15.28 -15.73 8.02
C PHE A 118 16.76 -15.83 8.37
N PRO A 119 17.50 -16.79 7.79
CA PRO A 119 18.91 -17.01 8.11
C PRO A 119 19.78 -15.94 7.44
N TYR A 120 19.68 -14.70 7.90
CA TYR A 120 20.44 -13.55 7.39
C TYR A 120 21.96 -13.76 7.50
N GLU A 121 22.41 -14.53 8.48
CA GLU A 121 23.81 -14.92 8.68
C GLU A 121 24.37 -15.79 7.55
N LYS A 122 23.50 -16.53 6.83
CA LYS A 122 23.90 -17.30 5.65
C LYS A 122 24.02 -16.44 4.39
N PHE A 123 23.48 -15.22 4.42
CA PHE A 123 23.67 -14.21 3.38
C PHE A 123 24.97 -13.46 3.65
N SER A 124 26.11 -14.06 3.28
CA SER A 124 27.38 -13.35 3.33
C SER A 124 27.39 -12.19 2.33
N ARG A 125 28.03 -11.06 2.68
CA ARG A 125 28.16 -9.89 1.77
C ARG A 125 28.78 -10.23 0.40
N ARG A 126 29.52 -11.33 0.31
CA ARG A 126 30.12 -11.85 -0.94
C ARG A 126 29.15 -12.65 -1.82
N ASP A 127 28.05 -13.16 -1.26
CA ASP A 127 27.08 -14.05 -1.93
C ASP A 127 25.76 -13.33 -2.28
N LEU A 128 25.77 -11.99 -2.29
CA LEU A 128 24.70 -11.13 -2.82
C LEU A 128 24.63 -11.27 -4.34
N ASN A 129 24.21 -12.43 -4.81
CA ASN A 129 23.86 -12.68 -6.19
C ASN A 129 22.34 -12.56 -6.39
N TRP A 130 21.91 -12.35 -7.63
CA TRP A 130 20.49 -12.28 -8.00
C TRP A 130 19.68 -13.48 -7.54
N ALA A 131 20.29 -14.68 -7.53
CA ALA A 131 19.65 -15.89 -7.01
C ALA A 131 19.32 -15.77 -5.51
N SER A 132 20.29 -15.34 -4.70
CA SER A 132 20.10 -15.15 -3.25
C SER A 132 19.05 -14.08 -2.97
N LEU A 133 19.08 -12.95 -3.69
CA LEU A 133 18.07 -11.90 -3.57
C LEU A 133 16.66 -12.39 -3.94
N SER A 134 16.54 -13.20 -5.00
CA SER A 134 15.25 -13.79 -5.41
C SER A 134 14.71 -14.75 -4.35
N VAL A 135 15.57 -15.56 -3.72
CA VAL A 135 15.17 -16.45 -2.62
C VAL A 135 14.73 -15.64 -1.40
N TRP A 136 15.50 -14.63 -0.99
CA TRP A 136 15.11 -13.75 0.10
C TRP A 136 13.77 -13.07 -0.18
N TYR A 137 13.61 -12.48 -1.37
CA TYR A 137 12.40 -11.79 -1.79
C TYR A 137 11.18 -12.72 -1.80
N GLY A 138 11.31 -13.92 -2.39
CA GLY A 138 10.22 -14.89 -2.45
C GLY A 138 9.77 -15.35 -1.06
N VAL A 139 10.72 -15.56 -0.14
CA VAL A 139 10.42 -16.14 1.18
C VAL A 139 9.85 -15.10 2.14
N ILE A 140 10.51 -13.95 2.30
CA ILE A 140 10.07 -12.90 3.25
C ILE A 140 10.20 -11.47 2.72
N GLY A 141 11.11 -11.22 1.78
CA GLY A 141 11.47 -9.89 1.35
C GLY A 141 10.31 -9.16 0.67
N TRP A 142 9.41 -9.87 0.01
CA TRP A 142 8.23 -9.28 -0.61
C TRP A 142 7.40 -8.45 0.37
N ILE A 143 7.25 -8.86 1.63
CA ILE A 143 6.39 -8.18 2.60
C ILE A 143 7.05 -6.91 3.13
N ILE A 144 8.37 -7.00 3.35
CA ILE A 144 9.22 -5.88 3.74
C ILE A 144 9.25 -4.84 2.62
N SER A 145 9.46 -5.29 1.39
CA SER A 145 9.50 -4.45 0.18
C SER A 145 8.16 -3.79 -0.11
N ASP A 146 7.06 -4.51 -0.02
CA ASP A 146 5.72 -3.94 -0.27
C ASP A 146 5.38 -2.84 0.74
N SER A 147 5.61 -3.11 2.04
CA SER A 147 5.45 -2.11 3.10
C SER A 147 6.33 -0.88 2.88
N PHE A 148 7.58 -1.09 2.44
CA PHE A 148 8.49 0.01 2.12
C PHE A 148 8.00 0.85 0.93
N VAL A 149 7.56 0.21 -0.16
CA VAL A 149 7.01 0.88 -1.34
C VAL A 149 5.79 1.71 -0.97
N PHE A 150 4.89 1.18 -0.13
CA PHE A 150 3.77 1.95 0.38
C PHE A 150 4.22 3.12 1.25
N ALA A 151 5.19 2.94 2.14
CA ALA A 151 5.72 4.03 2.96
C ALA A 151 6.24 5.20 2.10
N VAL A 152 7.07 4.88 1.10
CA VAL A 152 7.62 5.85 0.15
C VAL A 152 6.52 6.49 -0.68
N GLY A 153 5.55 5.71 -1.16
CA GLY A 153 4.40 6.22 -1.91
C GLY A 153 3.59 7.24 -1.10
N GLN A 154 3.25 6.92 0.14
CA GLN A 154 2.50 7.82 1.03
C GLN A 154 3.31 9.08 1.39
N ALA A 155 4.62 8.94 1.63
CA ALA A 155 5.50 10.08 1.85
C ALA A 155 5.59 10.98 0.61
N GLY A 156 5.69 10.41 -0.59
CA GLY A 156 5.71 11.14 -1.85
C GLY A 156 4.40 11.91 -2.09
N LEU A 157 3.25 11.27 -1.82
CA LEU A 157 1.95 11.95 -1.88
C LEU A 157 1.85 13.09 -0.85
N LEU A 158 2.44 12.93 0.33
CA LEU A 158 2.43 13.95 1.39
C LEU A 158 3.22 15.18 0.93
N LEU A 159 4.43 14.95 0.42
CA LEU A 159 5.26 16.02 -0.14
C LEU A 159 4.56 16.73 -1.30
N LEU A 160 3.92 15.98 -2.19
CA LEU A 160 3.16 16.56 -3.30
C LEU A 160 1.99 17.43 -2.82
N ALA A 161 1.25 16.96 -1.81
CA ALA A 161 0.13 17.70 -1.25
C ALA A 161 0.59 18.99 -0.52
N LEU A 162 1.69 18.92 0.21
CA LEU A 162 2.31 20.08 0.87
C LEU A 162 2.82 21.11 -0.15
N TYR A 163 3.49 20.65 -1.22
CA TYR A 163 3.98 21.52 -2.29
C TYR A 163 2.83 22.30 -2.94
N ARG A 164 1.71 21.63 -3.28
CA ARG A 164 0.54 22.30 -3.85
C ARG A 164 -0.13 23.26 -2.88
N SER A 165 -0.23 22.90 -1.60
CA SER A 165 -0.80 23.78 -0.58
C SER A 165 0.02 25.06 -0.42
N SER A 166 1.36 24.94 -0.37
CA SER A 166 2.27 26.08 -0.26
C SER A 166 2.23 26.99 -1.50
N SER A 167 2.23 26.41 -2.71
CA SER A 167 2.18 27.18 -3.96
C SER A 167 0.90 28.01 -4.10
N LYS A 168 -0.25 27.49 -3.66
CA LYS A 168 -1.49 28.27 -3.64
C LYS A 168 -1.52 29.32 -2.55
N ALA A 169 -0.98 29.04 -1.36
CA ALA A 169 -0.85 30.04 -0.31
C ALA A 169 0.03 31.24 -0.74
N SER A 170 1.08 30.99 -1.53
CA SER A 170 1.90 32.07 -2.11
C SER A 170 1.17 32.85 -3.21
N ILE A 171 0.38 32.18 -4.07
CA ILE A 171 -0.41 32.85 -5.12
C ILE A 171 -1.50 33.72 -4.48
N GLN A 172 -2.19 33.22 -3.45
CA GLN A 172 -3.25 33.96 -2.76
C GLN A 172 -2.69 35.19 -2.03
N ARG A 173 -1.54 35.05 -1.35
CA ARG A 173 -0.84 36.21 -0.75
C ARG A 173 -0.36 37.24 -1.78
N GLY A 174 0.07 36.80 -2.97
CA GLY A 174 0.46 37.72 -4.05
C GLY A 174 -0.73 38.43 -4.70
N SER A 175 -1.90 37.78 -4.74
CA SER A 175 -3.14 38.38 -5.22
C SER A 175 -3.76 39.36 -4.22
N GLU A 176 -3.56 39.16 -2.91
CA GLU A 176 -4.02 40.08 -1.85
C GLU A 176 -3.20 41.38 -1.78
N THR A 177 -2.06 41.47 -2.47
CA THR A 177 -1.26 42.70 -2.61
C THR A 177 -1.66 43.59 -3.80
N GLU A 178 -2.67 43.20 -4.60
CA GLU A 178 -3.24 44.11 -5.60
C GLU A 178 -4.21 45.08 -4.91
N PRO A 179 -4.04 46.41 -5.06
CA PRO A 179 -4.93 47.39 -4.43
C PRO A 179 -6.33 47.25 -5.02
N LEU A 180 -7.27 46.75 -4.21
CA LEU A 180 -8.65 46.41 -4.58
C LEU A 180 -9.57 47.62 -4.85
N LEU A 181 -9.03 48.82 -5.02
CA LEU A 181 -9.80 50.00 -5.35
C LEU A 181 -8.98 50.86 -6.31
N GLY A 182 -9.26 50.74 -7.60
CA GLY A 182 -9.02 51.84 -8.52
C GLY A 182 -9.79 53.04 -7.98
N HIS A 183 -9.07 53.95 -7.34
CA HIS A 183 -9.58 55.23 -6.88
C HIS A 183 -9.93 56.06 -8.12
N GLN A 184 -11.15 55.90 -8.63
CA GLN A 184 -11.79 56.91 -9.45
C GLN A 184 -12.32 58.00 -8.51
N THR A 185 -11.42 58.87 -8.04
CA THR A 185 -11.82 60.23 -7.70
C THR A 185 -12.22 60.93 -8.98
N GLY A 186 -13.48 61.35 -9.01
CA GLY A 186 -14.04 62.07 -10.13
C GLY A 186 -13.40 63.43 -10.35
N GLU A 187 -13.47 63.86 -11.60
CA GLU A 187 -13.80 65.22 -12.02
C GLU A 187 -14.73 65.14 -13.23
#